data_AF-A0A932IHM4-F1
#
_entry.id   AF-A0A932IHM4-F1
#
_cell.length_a   1.000
_cell.length_b   1.000
_cell.length_c   1.000
_cell.angle_alpha   90.00
_cell.angle_beta   90.00
_cell.angle_gamma   90.00
#
_symmetry.space_group_name_H-M   'P 1'
#
loop_
_entity.id
_entity.type
_entity.pdbx_description
1 polymer ?
#
loop_
_entity_poly.entity_id
_entity_poly.type
_entity_poly.pdbx_seq_one_letter_code
_entity_poly.pdbx_strand_id
1 'polypeptide(L)'
;TGGPDYPPTACDPVAQTGCAAHQKCTWIKVDAGSGKVGCVADGTVAKAGACQYGPEGETTGFDDCAAPNVCVSGLCQEICTDEPDSCPSTETCQRWIDLFEGLAPAVGACAFLCDPVTQERALDSAPACGSPDPGTPSLGCYGVFNTEFTCASVPSSAAALTHGMEAFGPASGGAYINGCAPGYAPLIHSANDSSAPVICVAFCRPQETHSGDTAGADGVPGSGYACADRGATAAGMECHFLWYLEATPTATRNGIGFCWQPGNYAGDWDNDPNTADEPHPACIDLANTDTDATGAADHYEWGCAPYSG
;
A
#
# COMPACT_ATOMS: atom_id res chain seq x y z
N THR A 1 -39.63 -2.23 -12.93
CA THR A 1 -38.45 -2.31 -12.05
C THR A 1 -38.31 -0.97 -11.35
N GLY A 2 -39.00 -0.81 -10.21
CA GLY A 2 -38.80 0.35 -9.34
C GLY A 2 -37.61 0.03 -8.46
N GLY A 3 -36.46 0.66 -8.72
CA GLY A 3 -35.39 0.69 -7.73
C GLY A 3 -35.88 1.41 -6.47
N PRO A 4 -35.29 1.14 -5.30
CA PRO A 4 -35.59 1.94 -4.11
C PRO A 4 -35.31 3.41 -4.44
N ASP A 5 -36.36 4.25 -4.38
CA ASP A 5 -36.24 5.70 -4.42
C ASP A 5 -35.52 6.11 -3.13
N TYR A 6 -34.19 6.19 -3.18
CA TYR A 6 -33.43 6.84 -2.12
C TYR A 6 -33.87 8.30 -2.09
N PRO A 7 -34.31 8.84 -0.93
CA PRO A 7 -34.60 10.26 -0.83
C PRO A 7 -33.36 11.02 -1.31
N PRO A 8 -33.52 12.04 -2.18
CA PRO A 8 -32.38 12.74 -2.75
C PRO A 8 -31.47 13.20 -1.62
N THR A 9 -30.23 12.74 -1.65
CA THR A 9 -29.17 13.22 -0.77
C THR A 9 -29.21 14.73 -0.82
N ALA A 10 -29.44 15.39 0.33
CA ALA A 10 -29.75 16.82 0.36
C ALA A 10 -28.62 17.70 -0.21
N CYS A 11 -27.43 17.14 -0.41
CA CYS A 11 -26.26 17.76 -1.00
C CYS A 11 -25.40 16.72 -1.76
N ASP A 12 -24.54 17.21 -2.65
CA ASP A 12 -23.55 16.42 -3.39
C ASP A 12 -22.15 16.59 -2.75
N PRO A 13 -21.55 15.53 -2.20
CA PRO A 13 -20.28 15.62 -1.48
C PRO A 13 -19.07 15.75 -2.41
N VAL A 14 -19.17 15.38 -3.68
CA VAL A 14 -18.09 15.56 -4.65
C VAL A 14 -18.15 16.96 -5.23
N ALA A 15 -19.33 17.37 -5.71
CA ALA A 15 -19.52 18.69 -6.30
C ALA A 15 -19.54 19.83 -5.26
N GLN A 16 -19.66 19.50 -3.96
CA GLN A 16 -19.85 20.44 -2.85
C GLN A 16 -21.02 21.41 -3.09
N THR A 17 -22.17 20.87 -3.53
CA THR A 17 -23.39 21.65 -3.81
C THR A 17 -24.56 21.23 -2.92
N GLY A 18 -25.56 22.11 -2.76
CA GLY A 18 -26.78 21.85 -1.98
C GLY A 18 -26.76 22.36 -0.53
N CYS A 19 -25.59 22.67 0.02
CA CYS A 19 -25.45 23.24 1.36
C CYS A 19 -25.50 24.78 1.37
N ALA A 20 -25.79 25.37 2.54
CA ALA A 20 -25.78 26.82 2.71
C ALA A 20 -24.34 27.38 2.68
N ALA A 21 -24.21 28.71 2.61
CA ALA A 21 -22.90 29.36 2.75
C ALA A 21 -22.23 28.98 4.07
N HIS A 22 -20.91 28.77 4.04
CA HIS A 22 -20.09 28.31 5.18
C HIS A 22 -20.42 26.89 5.67
N GLN A 23 -21.07 26.09 4.84
CA GLN A 23 -21.28 24.67 5.06
C GLN A 23 -20.61 23.85 3.95
N LYS A 24 -20.26 22.61 4.29
CA LYS A 24 -19.77 21.61 3.34
C LYS A 24 -20.69 20.40 3.32
N CYS A 25 -20.70 19.68 2.21
CA CYS A 25 -21.36 18.39 2.09
C CYS A 25 -20.33 17.29 2.37
N THR A 26 -20.48 16.56 3.47
CA THR A 26 -19.52 15.52 3.89
C THR A 26 -20.23 14.30 4.46
N TRP A 27 -19.45 13.29 4.85
CA TRP A 27 -19.91 12.14 5.63
C TRP A 27 -20.04 12.48 7.12
N ILE A 28 -21.21 12.21 7.67
CA ILE A 28 -21.52 12.34 9.11
C ILE A 28 -21.64 10.92 9.66
N LYS A 29 -20.78 10.56 10.61
CA LYS A 29 -20.87 9.31 11.37
C LYS A 29 -22.03 9.39 12.36
N VAL A 30 -23.03 8.54 12.16
CA VAL A 30 -24.25 8.55 12.99
C VAL A 30 -24.09 7.59 14.16
N ASP A 31 -23.52 6.40 13.90
CA ASP A 31 -23.20 5.38 14.89
C ASP A 31 -22.04 4.49 14.38
N ALA A 32 -21.70 3.46 15.16
CA ALA A 32 -20.63 2.54 14.86
C ALA A 32 -20.90 1.78 13.54
N GLY A 33 -20.21 2.19 12.49
CA GLY A 33 -20.29 1.57 11.16
C GLY A 33 -21.43 2.11 10.29
N SER A 34 -22.11 3.19 10.70
CA SER A 34 -23.06 3.87 9.82
C SER A 34 -22.87 5.38 9.79
N GLY A 35 -23.23 5.94 8.65
CA GLY A 35 -23.23 7.37 8.45
C GLY A 35 -24.15 7.78 7.34
N LYS A 36 -24.20 9.08 7.11
CA LYS A 36 -24.97 9.68 6.03
C LYS A 36 -24.24 10.88 5.47
N VAL A 37 -24.53 11.18 4.21
CA VAL A 37 -24.13 12.46 3.63
C VAL A 37 -25.03 13.57 4.18
N GLY A 38 -24.44 14.70 4.56
CA GLY A 38 -25.19 15.85 5.03
C GLY A 38 -24.38 17.14 5.04
N CYS A 39 -25.10 18.26 5.19
CA CYS A 39 -24.51 19.58 5.32
C CYS A 39 -24.08 19.85 6.76
N VAL A 40 -22.81 20.17 6.94
CA VAL A 40 -22.22 20.54 8.24
C VAL A 40 -21.45 21.84 8.12
N ALA A 41 -21.06 22.45 9.24
CA ALA A 41 -20.19 23.62 9.22
C ALA A 41 -18.89 23.30 8.49
N ASP A 42 -18.44 24.22 7.63
CA ASP A 42 -17.17 24.04 6.93
C ASP A 42 -16.01 24.07 7.93
N GLY A 43 -15.12 23.09 7.80
CA GLY A 43 -13.96 22.96 8.66
C GLY A 43 -12.86 23.96 8.30
N THR A 44 -11.77 23.94 9.06
CA THR A 44 -10.64 24.85 8.84
C THR A 44 -9.36 24.13 8.46
N VAL A 45 -9.31 22.81 8.60
CA VAL A 45 -8.12 22.01 8.29
C VAL A 45 -8.05 21.80 6.78
N ALA A 46 -6.99 22.32 6.17
CA ALA A 46 -6.75 22.16 4.73
C ALA A 46 -6.40 20.70 4.37
N LYS A 47 -6.44 20.38 3.07
CA LYS A 47 -5.98 19.10 2.51
C LYS A 47 -4.60 18.73 3.05
N ALA A 48 -4.40 17.45 3.34
CA ALA A 48 -3.20 16.88 3.98
C ALA A 48 -2.91 17.37 5.41
N GLY A 49 -3.76 18.22 6.00
CA GLY A 49 -3.69 18.59 7.41
C GLY A 49 -4.24 17.49 8.32
N ALA A 50 -3.73 17.43 9.55
CA ALA A 50 -4.20 16.50 10.57
C ALA A 50 -5.63 16.83 10.99
N CYS A 51 -6.50 15.82 11.02
CA CYS A 51 -7.93 15.99 11.27
C CYS A 51 -8.46 14.95 12.24
N GLN A 52 -9.69 15.20 12.71
CA GLN A 52 -10.42 14.28 13.56
C GLN A 52 -11.93 14.36 13.27
N TYR A 53 -12.62 13.25 13.51
CA TYR A 53 -14.06 13.26 13.63
C TYR A 53 -14.47 13.66 15.06
N GLY A 54 -15.56 14.42 15.16
CA GLY A 54 -16.27 14.56 16.43
C GLY A 54 -16.97 13.25 16.85
N PRO A 55 -17.57 13.23 18.06
CA PRO A 55 -18.31 12.06 18.55
C PRO A 55 -19.44 11.67 17.61
N GLU A 56 -19.66 10.36 17.42
CA GLU A 56 -20.78 9.83 16.63
C GLU A 56 -22.11 10.48 17.00
N GLY A 57 -22.89 10.83 15.99
CA GLY A 57 -24.18 11.48 16.13
C GLY A 57 -24.46 12.41 14.96
N GLU A 58 -25.74 12.57 14.61
CA GLU A 58 -26.14 13.31 13.41
C GLU A 58 -25.68 14.78 13.38
N THR A 59 -25.37 15.37 14.52
CA THR A 59 -24.95 16.77 14.67
C THR A 59 -23.56 16.93 15.25
N THR A 60 -22.83 15.84 15.47
CA THR A 60 -21.49 15.86 16.11
C THR A 60 -20.47 14.99 15.38
N GLY A 61 -20.90 14.00 14.61
CA GLY A 61 -20.04 13.00 13.97
C GLY A 61 -19.43 13.46 12.65
N PHE A 62 -19.16 14.74 12.50
CA PHE A 62 -18.49 15.30 11.33
C PHE A 62 -17.03 15.64 11.62
N ASP A 63 -16.24 15.75 10.56
CA ASP A 63 -14.82 16.06 10.64
C ASP A 63 -14.52 17.56 10.55
N ASP A 64 -13.32 17.97 10.94
CA ASP A 64 -12.85 19.37 10.95
C ASP A 64 -12.14 19.81 9.66
N CYS A 65 -12.21 19.03 8.59
CA CYS A 65 -11.61 19.39 7.30
C CYS A 65 -12.41 20.47 6.56
N ALA A 66 -11.72 21.38 5.90
CA ALA A 66 -12.33 22.33 4.97
C ALA A 66 -12.83 21.60 3.71
N ALA A 67 -13.93 22.06 3.11
CA ALA A 67 -14.39 21.59 1.80
C ALA A 67 -13.27 21.66 0.74
N PRO A 68 -13.19 20.69 -0.21
CA PRO A 68 -14.07 19.54 -0.42
C PRO A 68 -13.60 18.27 0.34
N ASN A 69 -12.91 18.40 1.48
CA ASN A 69 -12.22 17.28 2.11
C ASN A 69 -13.03 16.57 3.20
N VAL A 70 -12.64 15.33 3.48
CA VAL A 70 -13.11 14.45 4.54
C VAL A 70 -11.92 13.86 5.30
N CYS A 71 -12.09 13.54 6.57
CA CYS A 71 -11.00 13.01 7.39
C CYS A 71 -10.82 11.50 7.21
N VAL A 72 -9.71 11.08 6.61
CA VAL A 72 -9.40 9.65 6.39
C VAL A 72 -7.99 9.37 6.87
N SER A 73 -7.84 8.32 7.68
CA SER A 73 -6.56 7.97 8.31
C SER A 73 -5.91 9.12 9.10
N GLY A 74 -6.71 10.06 9.62
CA GLY A 74 -6.22 11.23 10.35
C GLY A 74 -5.72 12.39 9.48
N LEU A 75 -5.91 12.32 8.16
CA LEU A 75 -5.61 13.42 7.23
C LEU A 75 -6.85 13.87 6.45
N CYS A 76 -6.93 15.17 6.17
CA CYS A 76 -7.94 15.69 5.25
C CYS A 76 -7.63 15.29 3.81
N GLN A 77 -8.52 14.51 3.22
CA GLN A 77 -8.44 14.01 1.85
C GLN A 77 -9.63 14.49 1.04
N GLU A 78 -9.43 14.81 -0.22
CA GLU A 78 -10.49 15.29 -1.11
C GLU A 78 -11.52 14.19 -1.37
N ILE A 79 -12.81 14.52 -1.32
CA ILE A 79 -13.87 13.56 -1.65
C ILE A 79 -13.90 13.36 -3.17
N CYS A 80 -13.99 12.12 -3.64
CA CYS A 80 -13.86 11.77 -5.05
C CYS A 80 -14.92 10.79 -5.56
N THR A 81 -15.06 10.70 -6.88
CA THR A 81 -15.69 9.55 -7.54
C THR A 81 -14.64 8.55 -7.97
N ASP A 82 -14.98 7.26 -7.84
CA ASP A 82 -14.10 6.13 -8.20
C ASP A 82 -14.10 5.84 -9.71
N GLU A 83 -15.25 5.99 -10.37
CA GLU A 83 -15.41 5.72 -11.81
C GLU A 83 -16.21 6.86 -12.50
N PRO A 84 -15.53 7.77 -13.23
CA PRO A 84 -14.08 7.88 -13.36
C PRO A 84 -13.42 8.38 -12.07
N ASP A 85 -12.16 7.99 -11.84
CA ASP A 85 -11.34 8.52 -10.76
C ASP A 85 -11.21 10.06 -10.94
N SER A 86 -11.73 10.81 -9.98
CA SER A 86 -11.70 12.28 -9.99
C SER A 86 -10.48 12.86 -9.27
N CYS A 87 -9.59 12.04 -8.74
CA CYS A 87 -8.43 12.48 -7.98
C CYS A 87 -7.32 13.06 -8.88
N PRO A 88 -6.51 14.00 -8.36
CA PRO A 88 -5.27 14.41 -8.98
C PRO A 88 -4.29 13.24 -9.14
N SER A 89 -3.34 13.34 -10.07
CA SER A 89 -2.36 12.28 -10.38
C SER A 89 -1.37 11.90 -9.25
N THR A 90 -1.46 12.53 -8.08
CA THR A 90 -0.64 12.21 -6.90
C THR A 90 -1.44 11.47 -5.83
N GLU A 91 -2.67 11.12 -6.17
CA GLU A 91 -3.67 10.49 -5.33
C GLU A 91 -4.45 9.48 -6.19
N THR A 92 -5.19 8.60 -5.54
CA THR A 92 -6.17 7.73 -6.20
C THR A 92 -7.44 7.66 -5.38
N CYS A 93 -8.59 7.58 -6.02
CA CYS A 93 -9.85 7.48 -5.32
C CYS A 93 -9.98 6.12 -4.63
N GLN A 94 -9.93 6.11 -3.30
CA GLN A 94 -10.13 4.90 -2.52
C GLN A 94 -11.48 4.91 -1.81
N ARG A 95 -12.16 3.78 -1.91
CA ARG A 95 -13.35 3.51 -1.12
C ARG A 95 -12.95 2.93 0.23
N TRP A 96 -13.60 3.42 1.28
CA TRP A 96 -13.38 2.96 2.63
C TRP A 96 -14.66 2.32 3.14
N ILE A 97 -14.53 1.24 3.91
CA ILE A 97 -15.66 0.69 4.65
C ILE A 97 -16.19 1.76 5.61
N ASP A 98 -17.51 1.81 5.77
CA ASP A 98 -18.22 2.78 6.62
C ASP A 98 -18.07 4.26 6.19
N LEU A 99 -17.64 4.52 4.96
CA LEU A 99 -17.50 5.86 4.38
C LEU A 99 -18.19 5.94 3.01
N PHE A 100 -19.20 6.81 2.90
CA PHE A 100 -19.96 7.04 1.65
C PHE A 100 -20.59 5.78 1.02
N GLU A 101 -20.89 4.76 1.84
CA GLU A 101 -21.47 3.52 1.36
C GLU A 101 -22.86 3.72 0.73
N GLY A 102 -23.13 2.96 -0.34
CA GLY A 102 -24.43 2.96 -1.02
C GLY A 102 -24.68 4.14 -1.97
N LEU A 103 -23.73 5.05 -2.15
CA LEU A 103 -23.83 6.13 -3.13
C LEU A 103 -23.59 5.65 -4.58
N ALA A 104 -24.23 6.32 -5.53
CA ALA A 104 -24.07 6.11 -6.97
C ALA A 104 -23.93 7.48 -7.68
N PRO A 105 -22.81 7.75 -8.38
CA PRO A 105 -21.62 6.90 -8.54
C PRO A 105 -20.94 6.59 -7.20
N ALA A 106 -20.04 5.59 -7.19
CA ALA A 106 -19.31 5.25 -5.99
C ALA A 106 -18.39 6.42 -5.59
N VAL A 107 -18.48 6.82 -4.32
CA VAL A 107 -17.74 7.95 -3.75
C VAL A 107 -16.70 7.42 -2.76
N GLY A 108 -15.53 8.06 -2.73
CA GLY A 108 -14.44 7.72 -1.84
C GLY A 108 -13.69 8.96 -1.35
N ALA A 109 -12.43 8.77 -0.99
CA ALA A 109 -11.49 9.85 -0.71
C ALA A 109 -10.19 9.65 -1.50
N CYS A 110 -9.60 10.75 -1.95
CA CYS A 110 -8.33 10.76 -2.66
C CYS A 110 -7.17 10.41 -1.72
N ALA A 111 -6.86 9.12 -1.65
CA ALA A 111 -5.76 8.61 -0.86
C ALA A 111 -4.44 9.02 -1.52
N PHE A 112 -3.55 9.65 -0.74
CA PHE A 112 -2.27 10.10 -1.25
C PHE A 112 -1.40 8.93 -1.69
N LEU A 113 -0.89 8.99 -2.92
CA LEU A 113 0.14 8.08 -3.39
C LEU A 113 1.44 8.32 -2.64
N CYS A 114 2.29 7.29 -2.58
CA CYS A 114 3.57 7.37 -1.88
C CYS A 114 4.55 6.33 -2.40
N ASP A 115 5.82 6.50 -2.06
CA ASP A 115 6.87 5.52 -2.34
C ASP A 115 7.05 4.58 -1.13
N PRO A 116 6.87 3.25 -1.27
CA PRO A 116 6.97 2.33 -0.14
C PRO A 116 8.40 2.09 0.35
N VAL A 117 9.42 2.48 -0.42
CA VAL A 117 10.82 2.37 -0.02
C VAL A 117 11.23 3.59 0.80
N THR A 118 10.97 4.81 0.31
CA THR A 118 11.35 6.06 1.02
C THR A 118 10.31 6.51 2.04
N GLN A 119 9.09 6.00 1.95
CA GLN A 119 7.92 6.43 2.73
C GLN A 119 7.52 7.89 2.48
N GLU A 120 7.96 8.48 1.36
CA GLU A 120 7.61 9.85 0.97
C GLU A 120 6.25 9.90 0.28
N ARG A 121 5.44 10.88 0.67
CA ARG A 121 4.16 11.17 0.02
C ARG A 121 4.36 11.85 -1.33
N ALA A 122 3.68 11.40 -2.38
CA ALA A 122 3.84 11.92 -3.74
C ALA A 122 3.41 13.39 -3.90
N LEU A 123 2.45 13.85 -3.08
CA LEU A 123 1.92 15.21 -3.16
C LEU A 123 3.00 16.29 -2.88
N ASP A 124 3.84 16.07 -1.88
CA ASP A 124 4.72 17.09 -1.30
C ASP A 124 6.05 16.56 -0.74
N SER A 125 6.38 15.30 -1.03
CA SER A 125 7.56 14.60 -0.51
C SER A 125 7.64 14.58 1.02
N ALA A 126 6.50 14.69 1.72
CA ALA A 126 6.49 14.61 3.17
C ALA A 126 6.93 13.21 3.63
N PRO A 127 7.91 13.10 4.54
CA PRO A 127 8.40 11.81 5.03
C PRO A 127 7.33 11.10 5.85
N ALA A 128 7.42 9.77 5.93
CA ALA A 128 6.45 8.92 6.64
C ALA A 128 4.99 9.29 6.30
N CYS A 129 4.71 9.51 5.02
CA CYS A 129 3.38 9.87 4.53
C CYS A 129 2.78 11.16 5.14
N GLY A 130 3.62 12.06 5.66
CA GLY A 130 3.18 13.27 6.36
C GLY A 130 2.78 13.04 7.82
N SER A 131 3.29 11.98 8.45
CA SER A 131 3.15 11.78 9.90
C SER A 131 3.65 13.02 10.67
N PRO A 132 2.94 13.48 11.71
CA PRO A 132 3.38 14.61 12.54
C PRO A 132 4.76 14.39 13.18
N ASP A 133 5.09 13.13 13.51
CA ASP A 133 6.41 12.70 13.97
C ASP A 133 6.92 11.56 13.06
N PRO A 134 7.91 11.81 12.19
CA PRO A 134 8.51 10.76 11.36
C PRO A 134 9.34 9.72 12.11
N GLY A 135 9.79 10.01 13.34
CA GLY A 135 10.56 9.07 14.16
C GLY A 135 9.69 8.00 14.82
N THR A 136 8.42 8.32 15.07
CA THR A 136 7.38 7.38 15.53
C THR A 136 6.14 7.54 14.65
N PRO A 137 6.20 7.06 13.40
CA PRO A 137 5.22 7.39 12.38
C PRO A 137 3.82 6.84 12.70
N SER A 138 2.81 7.70 12.64
CA SER A 138 1.39 7.31 12.71
C SER A 138 0.79 7.02 11.33
N LEU A 139 1.55 7.32 10.27
CA LEU A 139 1.20 7.07 8.87
C LEU A 139 2.35 6.34 8.18
N GLY A 140 2.02 5.49 7.20
CA GLY A 140 2.98 4.78 6.38
C GLY A 140 2.45 4.57 4.97
N CYS A 141 3.34 4.19 4.08
CA CYS A 141 3.04 3.90 2.68
C CYS A 141 2.82 2.40 2.49
N TYR A 142 1.59 2.02 2.15
CA TYR A 142 1.13 0.63 2.10
C TYR A 142 0.39 0.32 0.80
N GLY A 143 0.50 -0.92 0.33
CA GLY A 143 -0.06 -1.37 -0.94
C GLY A 143 0.04 -2.88 -1.08
N VAL A 144 -0.73 -3.47 -1.99
CA VAL A 144 -0.57 -4.87 -2.40
C VAL A 144 0.08 -4.93 -3.77
N PHE A 145 0.59 -6.11 -4.13
CA PHE A 145 1.12 -6.38 -5.45
C PHE A 145 0.04 -6.01 -6.50
N ASN A 146 0.43 -5.30 -7.57
CA ASN A 146 -0.44 -4.77 -8.64
C ASN A 146 -1.33 -3.56 -8.31
N THR A 147 -1.40 -3.07 -7.07
CA THR A 147 -2.12 -1.81 -6.76
C THR A 147 -1.13 -0.68 -6.49
N GLU A 148 -1.60 0.56 -6.55
CA GLU A 148 -0.80 1.69 -6.12
C GLU A 148 -0.55 1.64 -4.61
N PHE A 149 0.55 2.24 -4.17
CA PHE A 149 0.86 2.41 -2.76
C PHE A 149 0.29 3.73 -2.27
N THR A 150 -0.40 3.69 -1.13
CA THR A 150 -1.10 4.83 -0.56
C THR A 150 -0.78 5.03 0.90
N CYS A 151 -0.91 6.27 1.36
CA CYS A 151 -0.72 6.63 2.74
C CYS A 151 -1.89 6.16 3.61
N ALA A 152 -1.60 5.33 4.62
CA ALA A 152 -2.58 4.83 5.58
C ALA A 152 -2.05 4.91 7.01
N SER A 153 -2.96 4.83 7.99
CA SER A 153 -2.57 4.80 9.40
C SER A 153 -1.76 3.55 9.76
N VAL A 154 -0.79 3.71 10.65
CA VAL A 154 0.00 2.61 11.22
C VAL A 154 -0.70 2.13 12.50
N PRO A 155 -1.18 0.88 12.57
CA PRO A 155 -1.69 0.32 13.82
C PRO A 155 -0.58 0.31 14.88
N SER A 156 -0.91 0.65 16.12
CA SER A 156 0.09 0.64 17.21
C SER A 156 0.75 -0.73 17.40
N SER A 157 0.00 -1.81 17.19
CA SER A 157 0.52 -3.19 17.22
C SER A 157 1.51 -3.50 16.10
N ALA A 158 1.46 -2.76 14.98
CA ALA A 158 2.33 -2.95 13.82
C ALA A 158 3.56 -2.05 13.81
N ALA A 159 3.54 -0.95 14.57
CA ALA A 159 4.52 0.13 14.50
C ALA A 159 5.98 -0.31 14.75
N ALA A 160 6.19 -1.41 15.48
CA ALA A 160 7.51 -1.96 15.79
C ALA A 160 7.82 -3.27 15.06
N LEU A 161 6.93 -3.76 14.19
CA LEU A 161 7.10 -5.03 13.49
C LEU A 161 7.93 -4.82 12.21
N THR A 162 9.23 -5.15 12.30
CA THR A 162 10.21 -5.02 11.22
C THR A 162 10.54 -6.36 10.58
N HIS A 163 11.52 -6.39 9.67
CA HIS A 163 11.89 -7.58 8.90
C HIS A 163 11.98 -8.87 9.75
N GLY A 164 11.35 -9.94 9.27
CA GLY A 164 11.36 -11.27 9.89
C GLY A 164 10.40 -11.43 11.08
N MET A 165 9.78 -10.36 11.57
CA MET A 165 8.76 -10.46 12.63
C MET A 165 7.41 -10.86 12.03
N GLU A 166 6.60 -11.62 12.77
CA GLU A 166 5.24 -11.95 12.36
C GLU A 166 4.41 -10.67 12.20
N ALA A 167 3.71 -10.54 11.07
CA ALA A 167 2.93 -9.36 10.75
C ALA A 167 1.64 -9.30 11.56
N PHE A 168 1.19 -8.10 11.90
CA PHE A 168 -0.08 -7.90 12.57
C PHE A 168 -1.26 -8.24 11.63
N GLY A 169 -2.18 -9.06 12.12
CA GLY A 169 -3.29 -9.59 11.34
C GLY A 169 -4.49 -9.99 12.20
N PRO A 170 -5.58 -10.45 11.56
CA PRO A 170 -6.75 -10.95 12.27
C PRO A 170 -6.45 -12.29 12.94
N ALA A 171 -7.20 -12.61 14.00
CA ALA A 171 -7.04 -13.88 14.73
C ALA A 171 -7.32 -15.14 13.89
N SER A 172 -7.99 -15.00 12.75
CA SER A 172 -8.25 -16.07 11.78
C SER A 172 -7.05 -16.43 10.89
N GLY A 173 -5.93 -15.69 11.01
CA GLY A 173 -4.74 -15.85 10.17
C GLY A 173 -4.65 -14.82 9.03
N GLY A 174 -3.45 -14.72 8.45
CA GLY A 174 -3.10 -13.69 7.47
C GLY A 174 -2.56 -12.41 8.13
N ALA A 175 -2.42 -11.34 7.34
CA ALA A 175 -1.96 -10.04 7.82
C ALA A 175 -2.79 -8.92 7.21
N TYR A 176 -2.89 -7.80 7.93
CA TYR A 176 -3.38 -6.56 7.33
C TYR A 176 -2.32 -5.97 6.41
N ILE A 177 -2.73 -5.23 5.39
CA ILE A 177 -1.82 -4.54 4.45
C ILE A 177 -0.84 -3.58 5.16
N ASN A 178 -1.30 -2.96 6.25
CA ASN A 178 -0.54 -2.13 7.17
C ASN A 178 -0.16 -2.89 8.46
N GLY A 179 -0.03 -4.20 8.37
CA GLY A 179 0.33 -5.10 9.47
C GLY A 179 1.79 -5.00 9.91
N CYS A 180 2.60 -4.22 9.21
CA CYS A 180 4.02 -4.02 9.47
C CYS A 180 4.36 -2.55 9.69
N ALA A 181 5.54 -2.30 10.26
CA ALA A 181 6.07 -0.95 10.38
C ALA A 181 6.24 -0.30 8.99
N PRO A 182 6.25 1.05 8.87
CA PRO A 182 6.54 1.75 7.63
C PRO A 182 7.85 1.28 6.96
N GLY A 183 7.78 1.03 5.65
CA GLY A 183 8.89 0.51 4.85
C GLY A 183 9.04 -1.02 4.90
N TYR A 184 8.00 -1.72 5.36
CA TYR A 184 7.90 -3.18 5.35
C TYR A 184 6.49 -3.58 4.87
N ALA A 185 6.38 -4.73 4.20
CA ALA A 185 5.12 -5.33 3.78
C ALA A 185 4.95 -6.75 4.33
N PRO A 186 3.71 -7.17 4.62
CA PRO A 186 3.43 -8.56 4.97
C PRO A 186 3.63 -9.48 3.77
N LEU A 187 4.41 -10.55 3.95
CA LEU A 187 4.62 -11.60 2.96
C LEU A 187 4.68 -12.96 3.65
N ILE A 188 4.18 -14.01 2.98
CA ILE A 188 4.26 -15.38 3.50
C ILE A 188 5.74 -15.78 3.61
N HIS A 189 6.18 -16.20 4.79
CA HIS A 189 7.60 -16.51 5.04
C HIS A 189 8.16 -17.62 4.14
N SER A 190 7.34 -18.61 3.79
CA SER A 190 7.70 -19.73 2.92
C SER A 190 6.47 -20.25 2.18
N ALA A 191 6.57 -20.41 0.86
CA ALA A 191 5.49 -20.99 0.06
C ALA A 191 5.32 -22.51 0.26
N ASN A 192 6.36 -23.18 0.77
CA ASN A 192 6.42 -24.65 0.88
C ASN A 192 5.79 -25.18 2.16
N ASP A 193 5.53 -24.28 3.11
CA ASP A 193 4.94 -24.63 4.39
C ASP A 193 3.60 -23.93 4.51
N SER A 194 2.52 -24.71 4.39
CA SER A 194 1.15 -24.23 4.59
C SER A 194 0.89 -23.64 6.00
N SER A 195 1.81 -23.85 6.95
CA SER A 195 1.80 -23.25 8.29
C SER A 195 2.77 -22.07 8.45
N ALA A 196 3.46 -21.67 7.37
CA ALA A 196 4.37 -20.53 7.40
C ALA A 196 3.62 -19.25 7.83
N PRO A 197 4.16 -18.50 8.82
CA PRO A 197 3.57 -17.23 9.20
C PRO A 197 3.70 -16.21 8.07
N VAL A 198 2.82 -15.21 8.07
CA VAL A 198 3.04 -13.99 7.32
C VAL A 198 3.97 -13.11 8.13
N ILE A 199 5.13 -12.77 7.58
CA ILE A 199 6.14 -11.95 8.24
C ILE A 199 6.23 -10.58 7.56
N CYS A 200 6.79 -9.62 8.27
CA CYS A 200 7.19 -8.36 7.70
C CYS A 200 8.47 -8.53 6.88
N VAL A 201 8.43 -8.08 5.64
CA VAL A 201 9.56 -8.08 4.70
C VAL A 201 9.88 -6.64 4.34
N ALA A 202 11.16 -6.29 4.32
CA ALA A 202 11.58 -4.91 4.09
C ALA A 202 11.47 -4.57 2.62
N PHE A 203 10.98 -3.37 2.32
CA PHE A 203 11.20 -2.78 1.00
C PHE A 203 12.65 -2.33 0.85
N CYS A 204 13.19 -2.47 -0.34
CA CYS A 204 14.55 -2.08 -0.69
C CYS A 204 14.60 -1.37 -2.05
N ARG A 205 15.73 -0.72 -2.36
CA ARG A 205 16.00 -0.21 -3.72
C ARG A 205 16.73 -1.29 -4.53
N PRO A 206 16.09 -1.93 -5.51
CA PRO A 206 16.69 -3.02 -6.24
C PRO A 206 17.71 -2.51 -7.27
N GLN A 207 18.67 -3.37 -7.59
CA GLN A 207 19.64 -3.18 -8.66
C GLN A 207 19.75 -4.51 -9.42
N GLU A 208 19.97 -4.44 -10.73
CA GLU A 208 20.21 -5.63 -11.53
C GLU A 208 21.36 -6.46 -10.92
N THR A 209 21.12 -7.76 -10.77
CA THR A 209 22.04 -8.71 -10.15
C THR A 209 22.05 -10.01 -10.94
N HIS A 210 23.23 -10.53 -11.21
CA HIS A 210 23.43 -11.83 -11.85
C HIS A 210 24.81 -12.40 -11.52
N SER A 211 25.12 -13.63 -11.93
CA SER A 211 26.42 -14.30 -11.72
C SER A 211 27.66 -13.57 -12.24
N GLY A 212 27.48 -12.58 -13.11
CA GLY A 212 28.55 -11.73 -13.65
C GLY A 212 28.68 -10.37 -12.96
N ASP A 213 27.65 -9.94 -12.22
CA ASP A 213 27.63 -8.70 -11.44
C ASP A 213 26.77 -8.90 -10.18
N THR A 214 27.45 -9.11 -9.06
CA THR A 214 26.83 -9.42 -7.77
C THR A 214 26.77 -8.21 -6.85
N ALA A 215 27.20 -7.04 -7.31
CA ALA A 215 27.28 -5.84 -6.47
C ALA A 215 25.89 -5.34 -6.02
N GLY A 216 24.85 -5.67 -6.79
CA GLY A 216 23.46 -5.28 -6.53
C GLY A 216 22.66 -6.27 -5.67
N ALA A 217 23.27 -7.37 -5.20
CA ALA A 217 22.52 -8.45 -4.55
C ALA A 217 21.70 -7.98 -3.34
N ASP A 218 22.28 -7.13 -2.48
CA ASP A 218 21.59 -6.54 -1.31
C ASP A 218 20.71 -5.32 -1.68
N GLY A 219 20.65 -4.94 -2.96
CA GLY A 219 20.09 -3.68 -3.46
C GLY A 219 21.16 -2.62 -3.77
N VAL A 220 20.73 -1.41 -4.13
CA VAL A 220 21.62 -0.29 -4.51
C VAL A 220 22.55 0.09 -3.34
N PRO A 221 23.87 -0.11 -3.46
CA PRO A 221 24.80 0.19 -2.37
C PRO A 221 24.80 1.66 -1.96
N GLY A 222 24.77 1.92 -0.65
CA GLY A 222 24.82 3.28 -0.10
C GLY A 222 23.54 4.10 -0.25
N SER A 223 22.45 3.48 -0.73
CA SER A 223 21.14 4.12 -0.82
C SER A 223 20.47 4.35 0.54
N GLY A 224 20.88 3.62 1.59
CA GLY A 224 20.18 3.54 2.88
C GLY A 224 18.95 2.63 2.84
N TYR A 225 18.73 1.95 1.71
CA TYR A 225 17.62 1.04 1.46
C TYR A 225 18.09 -0.30 0.90
N ALA A 226 19.35 -0.66 1.14
CA ALA A 226 19.81 -2.03 0.93
C ALA A 226 19.22 -2.95 2.01
N CYS A 227 19.12 -4.24 1.79
CA CYS A 227 18.45 -5.15 2.72
C CYS A 227 19.11 -5.18 4.11
N ALA A 228 20.43 -5.10 4.17
CA ALA A 228 21.14 -4.94 5.45
C ALA A 228 20.78 -3.62 6.17
N ASP A 229 20.61 -2.50 5.46
CA ASP A 229 20.22 -1.21 6.03
C ASP A 229 18.82 -1.25 6.66
N ARG A 230 17.98 -2.20 6.19
CA ARG A 230 16.61 -2.42 6.64
C ARG A 230 16.47 -3.57 7.65
N GLY A 231 17.59 -4.07 8.17
CA GLY A 231 17.63 -5.12 9.19
C GLY A 231 17.50 -6.56 8.65
N ALA A 232 17.36 -6.75 7.34
CA ALA A 232 17.34 -8.06 6.69
C ALA A 232 18.77 -8.60 6.52
N THR A 233 19.36 -9.07 7.62
CA THR A 233 20.79 -9.42 7.71
C THR A 233 21.09 -10.92 7.64
N ALA A 234 20.07 -11.75 7.39
CA ALA A 234 20.26 -13.18 7.23
C ALA A 234 21.14 -13.47 6.00
N ALA A 235 21.93 -14.55 6.06
CA ALA A 235 22.76 -14.94 4.94
C ALA A 235 21.91 -15.34 3.73
N GLY A 236 22.28 -14.83 2.54
CA GLY A 236 21.53 -15.07 1.31
C GLY A 236 20.28 -14.20 1.15
N MET A 237 20.17 -13.10 1.90
CA MET A 237 19.19 -12.05 1.61
C MET A 237 19.57 -11.30 0.33
N GLU A 238 18.59 -11.11 -0.54
CA GLU A 238 18.73 -10.39 -1.80
C GLU A 238 17.57 -9.41 -1.98
N CYS A 239 17.81 -8.30 -2.68
CA CYS A 239 16.79 -7.32 -3.02
C CYS A 239 16.21 -7.62 -4.42
N HIS A 240 15.11 -8.36 -4.47
CA HIS A 240 14.42 -8.67 -5.72
C HIS A 240 13.48 -7.53 -6.13
N PHE A 241 13.30 -7.33 -7.43
CA PHE A 241 12.35 -6.35 -7.94
C PHE A 241 10.91 -6.77 -7.64
N LEU A 242 10.07 -5.81 -7.21
CA LEU A 242 8.68 -6.06 -6.80
C LEU A 242 7.86 -6.78 -7.87
N TRP A 243 8.12 -6.45 -9.14
CA TRP A 243 7.37 -6.96 -10.29
C TRP A 243 7.35 -8.49 -10.34
N TYR A 244 8.33 -9.16 -9.75
CA TYR A 244 8.38 -10.62 -9.64
C TYR A 244 7.17 -11.23 -8.93
N LEU A 245 6.52 -10.48 -8.03
CA LEU A 245 5.31 -10.88 -7.32
C LEU A 245 4.04 -10.30 -7.96
N GLU A 246 4.16 -9.57 -9.07
CA GLU A 246 3.05 -8.93 -9.77
C GLU A 246 2.52 -9.84 -10.87
N ALA A 247 1.20 -9.90 -11.00
CA ALA A 247 0.54 -10.62 -12.10
C ALA A 247 0.59 -9.80 -13.40
N THR A 248 0.69 -8.47 -13.27
CA THR A 248 0.76 -7.52 -14.39
C THR A 248 1.87 -6.51 -14.09
N PRO A 249 3.13 -6.90 -14.32
CA PRO A 249 4.28 -6.07 -13.99
C PRO A 249 4.32 -4.79 -14.84
N THR A 250 4.88 -3.72 -14.27
CA THR A 250 5.02 -2.42 -14.95
C THR A 250 6.40 -1.80 -14.68
N ALA A 251 6.96 -1.13 -15.69
CA ALA A 251 8.28 -0.51 -15.56
C ALA A 251 8.30 0.68 -14.57
N THR A 252 7.14 1.27 -14.26
CA THR A 252 7.03 2.39 -13.31
C THR A 252 7.40 1.97 -11.88
N ARG A 253 7.47 0.67 -11.59
CA ARG A 253 7.78 0.10 -10.27
C ARG A 253 9.18 -0.48 -10.16
N ASN A 254 10.04 -0.29 -11.16
CA ASN A 254 11.43 -0.77 -11.13
C ASN A 254 12.28 -0.17 -10.00
N GLY A 255 11.81 0.90 -9.34
CA GLY A 255 12.45 1.45 -8.15
C GLY A 255 12.10 0.73 -6.83
N ILE A 256 11.21 -0.27 -6.85
CA ILE A 256 10.70 -0.94 -5.64
C ILE A 256 11.13 -2.40 -5.68
N GLY A 257 11.75 -2.84 -4.58
CA GLY A 257 12.10 -4.23 -4.36
C GLY A 257 11.76 -4.68 -2.95
N PHE A 258 11.95 -5.96 -2.66
CA PHE A 258 11.74 -6.55 -1.36
C PHE A 258 12.93 -7.44 -0.96
N CYS A 259 13.24 -7.46 0.33
CA CYS A 259 14.31 -8.27 0.88
C CYS A 259 13.88 -9.71 1.04
N TRP A 260 14.38 -10.56 0.17
CA TRP A 260 13.94 -11.93 -0.01
C TRP A 260 15.09 -12.87 0.27
N GLN A 261 14.77 -14.04 0.83
CA GLN A 261 15.72 -15.14 0.96
C GLN A 261 15.24 -16.27 0.04
N PRO A 262 15.86 -16.47 -1.14
CA PRO A 262 15.39 -17.43 -2.15
C PRO A 262 15.14 -18.82 -1.58
N GLY A 263 16.02 -19.31 -0.71
CA GLY A 263 15.90 -20.63 -0.09
C GLY A 263 14.67 -20.86 0.80
N ASN A 264 13.91 -19.83 1.15
CA ASN A 264 12.65 -19.99 1.88
C ASN A 264 11.46 -20.32 0.95
N TYR A 265 11.64 -20.21 -0.36
CA TYR A 265 10.58 -20.42 -1.35
C TYR A 265 11.03 -21.52 -2.29
N ALA A 266 10.14 -22.45 -2.60
CA ALA A 266 10.32 -23.42 -3.67
C ALA A 266 9.07 -23.44 -4.54
N GLY A 267 9.23 -23.90 -5.77
CA GLY A 267 8.15 -24.07 -6.71
C GLY A 267 8.20 -25.46 -7.33
N ASP A 268 7.03 -26.05 -7.52
CA ASP A 268 6.81 -27.20 -8.40
C ASP A 268 6.52 -26.66 -9.81
N TRP A 269 7.59 -26.35 -10.55
CA TRP A 269 7.49 -25.69 -11.87
C TRP A 269 6.96 -26.62 -12.97
N ASP A 270 7.09 -27.94 -12.80
CA ASP A 270 6.56 -28.94 -13.72
C ASP A 270 5.22 -29.53 -13.25
N ASN A 271 4.76 -29.17 -12.06
CA ASN A 271 3.54 -29.65 -11.42
C ASN A 271 3.52 -31.19 -11.31
N ASP A 272 4.71 -31.81 -11.16
CA ASP A 272 4.88 -33.25 -10.99
C ASP A 272 4.87 -33.59 -9.49
N PRO A 273 3.83 -34.31 -8.99
CA PRO A 273 3.75 -34.70 -7.59
C PRO A 273 4.87 -35.65 -7.11
N ASN A 274 5.75 -36.12 -7.99
CA ASN A 274 6.88 -36.99 -7.68
C ASN A 274 8.23 -36.26 -7.61
N THR A 275 8.31 -35.01 -8.05
CA THR A 275 9.50 -34.18 -7.95
C THR A 275 9.39 -33.33 -6.69
N ALA A 276 10.47 -33.23 -5.92
CA ALA A 276 10.46 -32.31 -4.78
C ALA A 276 10.56 -30.88 -5.31
N ASP A 277 9.79 -29.97 -4.71
CA ASP A 277 9.83 -28.55 -5.05
C ASP A 277 11.29 -28.03 -5.05
N GLU A 278 11.67 -27.33 -6.12
CA GLU A 278 13.01 -26.78 -6.24
C GLU A 278 13.07 -25.38 -5.62
N PRO A 279 14.06 -25.08 -4.76
CA PRO A 279 14.23 -23.75 -4.19
C PRO A 279 14.35 -22.69 -5.28
N HIS A 280 13.83 -21.50 -5.03
CA HIS A 280 14.07 -20.37 -5.91
C HIS A 280 15.59 -20.11 -5.98
N PRO A 281 16.14 -19.92 -7.18
CA PRO A 281 17.57 -19.62 -7.35
C PRO A 281 17.91 -18.24 -6.79
N ALA A 282 19.14 -18.10 -6.31
CA ALA A 282 19.70 -16.80 -5.94
C ALA A 282 20.08 -16.01 -7.20
N CYS A 283 19.84 -14.70 -7.20
CA CYS A 283 20.21 -13.82 -8.30
C CYS A 283 21.69 -13.92 -8.65
N ILE A 284 22.56 -14.02 -7.63
CA ILE A 284 24.01 -14.15 -7.83
C ILE A 284 24.44 -15.44 -8.55
N ASP A 285 23.55 -16.42 -8.71
CA ASP A 285 23.85 -17.67 -9.40
C ASP A 285 23.26 -17.72 -10.83
N LEU A 286 22.39 -16.79 -11.18
CA LEU A 286 21.67 -16.77 -12.45
C LEU A 286 22.49 -16.13 -13.58
N ALA A 287 22.30 -16.59 -14.82
CA ALA A 287 23.00 -16.06 -15.98
C ALA A 287 22.34 -14.77 -16.50
N ASN A 288 23.16 -13.87 -17.08
CA ASN A 288 22.67 -12.74 -17.89
C ASN A 288 22.51 -13.14 -19.37
N THR A 289 22.06 -14.37 -19.59
CA THR A 289 21.77 -14.95 -20.91
C THR A 289 20.58 -15.88 -20.74
N ASP A 290 19.84 -16.08 -21.82
CA ASP A 290 18.76 -17.06 -21.91
C ASP A 290 19.37 -18.47 -22.04
N THR A 291 19.29 -19.29 -20.99
CA THR A 291 19.85 -20.66 -21.01
C THR A 291 18.81 -21.76 -21.24
N ASP A 292 17.52 -21.44 -21.13
CA ASP A 292 16.40 -22.38 -21.28
C ASP A 292 15.53 -22.12 -22.53
N ALA A 293 15.88 -21.12 -23.32
CA ALA A 293 15.27 -20.70 -24.58
C ALA A 293 13.85 -20.11 -24.44
N THR A 294 13.54 -19.46 -23.31
CA THR A 294 12.26 -18.76 -23.09
C THR A 294 12.19 -17.40 -23.81
N GLY A 295 13.33 -16.88 -24.26
CA GLY A 295 13.46 -15.57 -24.89
C GLY A 295 13.82 -14.44 -23.91
N ALA A 296 14.07 -14.75 -22.63
CA ALA A 296 14.54 -13.81 -21.62
C ALA A 296 15.82 -14.34 -20.95
N ALA A 297 16.66 -13.45 -20.41
CA ALA A 297 17.81 -13.89 -19.64
C ALA A 297 17.35 -14.48 -18.30
N ASP A 298 17.97 -15.56 -17.82
CA ASP A 298 17.48 -16.27 -16.63
C ASP A 298 17.29 -15.33 -15.43
N HIS A 299 18.28 -14.50 -15.08
CA HIS A 299 18.17 -13.57 -13.96
C HIS A 299 16.98 -12.59 -14.08
N TYR A 300 16.58 -12.24 -15.31
CA TYR A 300 15.41 -11.40 -15.53
C TYR A 300 14.14 -12.13 -15.07
N GLU A 301 13.94 -13.38 -15.46
CA GLU A 301 12.74 -14.16 -15.12
C GLU A 301 12.49 -14.31 -13.62
N TRP A 302 13.58 -14.29 -12.84
CA TRP A 302 13.56 -14.43 -11.39
C TRP A 302 13.50 -13.10 -10.63
N GLY A 303 13.18 -11.99 -11.32
CA GLY A 303 13.03 -10.71 -10.66
C GLY A 303 14.35 -10.06 -10.24
N CYS A 304 15.46 -10.45 -10.86
CA CYS A 304 16.79 -9.91 -10.55
C CYS A 304 17.21 -8.77 -11.49
N ALA A 305 16.30 -8.30 -12.35
CA ALA A 305 16.53 -7.20 -13.27
C ALA A 305 15.29 -6.29 -13.38
N PRO A 306 15.44 -5.03 -13.84
CA PRO A 306 14.32 -4.14 -14.10
C PRO A 306 13.38 -4.72 -15.16
N TYR A 307 12.07 -4.59 -14.97
CA TYR A 307 11.08 -4.97 -15.98
C TYR A 307 11.22 -4.09 -17.22
N SER A 308 11.35 -4.69 -18.41
CA SER A 308 11.65 -3.97 -19.66
C SER A 308 10.44 -3.66 -20.54
N GLY A 309 9.30 -4.34 -20.34
CA GLY A 309 8.01 -4.04 -21.01
C GLY A 309 7.99 -4.19 -22.53
#